data_AF-A0A1E7FKT4-F1
#
_entry.id   AF-A0A1E7FKT4-F1
#
_cell.length_a   1.000
_cell.length_b   1.000
_cell.length_c   1.000
_cell.angle_alpha   90.00
_cell.angle_beta   90.00
_cell.angle_gamma   90.00
#
_symmetry.space_group_name_H-M   'P 1'
#
loop_
_entity.id
_entity.type
_entity.pdbx_description
1 polymer ?
#
loop_
_entity_poly.entity_id
_entity_poly.type
_entity_poly.pdbx_seq_one_letter_code
_entity_poly.pdbx_strand_id
1 'polypeptide(L)'
;MTNRDVAERRAKWLKIVESDDAKEGVVRRHGPLEYLMRLFRMTSMEVLAGFLALLYYTHWAVFTPICWFLYTFLIGETFRKYFLSSVTDEIFYYVEQKGMEMNIQIHDAESQTVCMLSALQEIRADSRALKKKQEKAGSVEGQADLLGPMLGPVIKDDKGPAPPIPDGFEIPENLEFVGLELNLLVGFKRLRWALLNSESTFMQDVVWKVELNYDSIETNEWNRHNNAIGSTTKLPDGVKEVDFIGAEKNSSYLMPKSAFVAANTAHETAFIESYNDYCFSLKLRALTPDVPYGSTFEAWTKYVVINTGNNSCKLICSVEAVFPNGPPMISRQIKS
;
A
#
# COMPACT_ATOMS: atom_id res chain seq x y z
N MET A 1 23.44 23.15 28.96
CA MET A 1 23.75 22.38 30.18
C MET A 1 24.97 22.99 30.84
N THR A 2 24.85 23.41 32.09
CA THR A 2 25.95 24.09 32.80
C THR A 2 26.69 23.09 33.69
N ASN A 3 27.93 23.38 34.12
CA ASN A 3 28.69 22.51 35.05
C ASN A 3 27.91 22.15 36.32
N ARG A 4 26.92 22.99 36.68
CA ARG A 4 25.99 22.76 37.78
C ARG A 4 25.10 21.52 37.58
N ASP A 5 24.64 21.25 36.36
CA ASP A 5 23.79 20.09 36.04
C ASP A 5 24.56 18.76 36.22
N VAL A 6 25.85 18.77 35.90
CA VAL A 6 26.73 17.59 36.06
C VAL A 6 26.99 17.33 37.54
N ALA A 7 27.25 18.38 38.31
CA ALA A 7 27.47 18.29 39.77
C ALA A 7 26.21 17.77 40.49
N GLU A 8 25.03 18.28 40.14
CA GLU A 8 23.75 17.85 40.74
C GLU A 8 23.42 16.38 40.43
N ARG A 9 23.70 15.91 39.20
CA ARG A 9 23.52 14.50 38.82
C ARG A 9 24.49 13.58 39.55
N ARG A 10 25.77 13.99 39.67
CA ARG A 10 26.79 13.24 40.42
C ARG A 10 26.42 13.13 41.90
N ALA A 11 25.92 14.22 42.50
CA ALA A 11 25.47 14.22 43.89
C ALA A 11 24.25 13.30 44.11
N LYS A 12 23.32 13.26 43.16
CA LYS A 12 22.16 12.37 43.22
C LYS A 12 22.55 10.89 43.12
N TRP A 13 23.52 10.57 42.28
CA TRP A 13 24.03 9.19 42.15
C TRP A 13 24.76 8.73 43.41
N LEU A 14 25.63 9.57 43.99
CA LEU A 14 26.32 9.25 45.24
C LEU A 14 25.33 8.93 46.38
N LYS A 15 24.23 9.69 46.48
CA LYS A 15 23.17 9.39 47.46
C LYS A 15 22.47 8.05 47.22
N ILE A 16 22.31 7.62 45.97
CA ILE A 16 21.69 6.33 45.64
C ILE A 16 22.66 5.19 46.02
N VAL A 17 23.94 5.32 45.68
CA VAL A 17 24.97 4.32 46.05
C VAL A 17 25.11 4.21 47.56
N GLU A 18 25.17 5.33 48.28
CA GLU A 18 25.21 5.32 49.76
C GLU A 18 23.94 4.70 50.36
N SER A 19 22.77 4.92 49.75
CA SER A 19 21.50 4.31 50.17
C SER A 19 21.47 2.80 49.94
N ASP A 20 22.00 2.33 48.81
CA ASP A 20 22.00 0.91 48.49
C ASP A 20 23.06 0.15 49.32
N ASP A 21 24.23 0.75 49.56
CA ASP A 21 25.24 0.22 50.49
C ASP A 21 24.72 0.17 51.94
N ALA A 22 23.89 1.13 52.34
CA ALA A 22 23.26 1.14 53.67
C ALA A 22 22.19 0.05 53.85
N LYS A 23 21.50 -0.35 52.77
CA LYS A 23 20.49 -1.42 52.81
C LYS A 23 21.09 -2.83 52.88
N GLU A 24 22.27 -3.04 52.31
CA GLU A 24 22.93 -4.34 52.35
C GLU A 24 23.77 -4.58 53.60
N GLY A 25 23.95 -3.57 54.47
CA GLY A 25 24.54 -3.74 55.80
C GLY A 25 26.01 -4.19 55.82
N VAL A 26 26.71 -4.13 54.68
CA VAL A 26 28.11 -4.53 54.59
C VAL A 26 28.92 -3.45 53.88
N VAL A 27 29.67 -2.66 54.66
CA VAL A 27 30.71 -1.77 54.12
C VAL A 27 31.91 -2.64 53.70
N ARG A 28 31.81 -3.30 52.54
CA ARG A 28 32.97 -3.94 51.92
C ARG A 28 33.74 -2.90 51.13
N ARG A 29 34.83 -2.38 51.70
CA ARG A 29 35.88 -1.71 50.94
C ARG A 29 36.54 -2.74 50.02
N HIS A 30 36.02 -2.88 48.81
CA HIS A 30 36.63 -3.73 47.80
C HIS A 30 37.97 -3.10 47.39
N GLY A 31 39.05 -3.88 47.49
CA GLY A 31 40.35 -3.43 47.00
C GLY A 31 40.31 -3.25 45.47
N PRO A 32 41.18 -2.40 44.89
CA PRO A 32 41.21 -2.16 43.44
C PRO A 32 41.36 -3.46 42.61
N LEU A 33 41.99 -4.48 43.20
CA LEU A 33 42.18 -5.79 42.59
C LEU A 33 40.90 -6.64 42.55
N GLU A 34 40.03 -6.48 43.54
CA GLU A 34 38.72 -7.15 43.62
C GLU A 34 37.72 -6.52 42.64
N TYR A 35 37.83 -5.20 42.44
CA TYR A 35 37.07 -4.48 41.40
C TYR A 35 37.47 -4.93 39.98
N LEU A 36 38.78 -5.12 39.75
CA LEU A 36 39.28 -5.69 38.49
C LEU A 36 38.81 -7.13 38.27
N MET A 37 38.86 -7.99 39.28
CA MET A 37 38.32 -9.36 39.16
C MET A 37 36.80 -9.38 38.88
N ARG A 38 36.05 -8.42 39.42
CA ARG A 38 34.61 -8.29 39.14
C ARG A 38 34.35 -7.87 37.69
N LEU A 39 35.16 -6.96 37.14
CA LEU A 39 35.09 -6.59 35.72
C LEU A 39 35.38 -7.78 34.79
N PHE A 40 36.29 -8.68 35.16
CA PHE A 40 36.56 -9.91 34.39
C PHE A 40 35.46 -10.97 34.48
N ARG A 41 34.58 -10.89 35.48
CA ARG A 41 33.42 -11.78 35.64
C ARG A 41 32.11 -11.22 35.09
N MET A 42 32.10 -9.94 34.72
CA MET A 42 30.94 -9.32 34.11
C MET A 42 30.76 -9.81 32.68
N THR A 43 29.52 -10.03 32.29
CA THR A 43 29.18 -10.29 30.89
C THR A 43 29.57 -9.07 30.04
N SER A 44 29.85 -9.28 28.76
CA SER A 44 30.20 -8.20 27.82
C SER A 44 29.18 -7.05 27.84
N MET A 45 27.90 -7.37 28.09
CA MET A 45 26.82 -6.39 28.20
C MET A 45 26.86 -5.56 29.49
N GLU A 46 27.25 -6.15 30.62
CA GLU A 46 27.40 -5.43 31.89
C GLU A 46 28.60 -4.48 31.86
N VAL A 47 29.71 -4.90 31.24
CA VAL A 47 30.87 -4.04 31.03
C VAL A 47 30.51 -2.86 30.12
N LEU A 48 29.76 -3.12 29.03
CA LEU A 48 29.28 -2.08 28.12
C LEU A 48 28.32 -1.11 28.82
N ALA A 49 27.38 -1.61 29.62
CA ALA A 49 26.45 -0.80 30.39
C ALA A 49 27.18 0.08 31.42
N GLY A 50 28.17 -0.48 32.13
CA GLY A 50 29.02 0.28 33.07
C GLY A 50 29.84 1.37 32.36
N PHE A 51 30.38 1.08 31.19
CA PHE A 51 31.12 2.04 30.37
C PHE A 51 30.21 3.17 29.85
N LEU A 52 29.01 2.85 29.35
CA LEU A 52 28.03 3.83 28.90
C LEU A 52 27.55 4.72 30.06
N ALA A 53 27.36 4.15 31.26
CA ALA A 53 27.04 4.92 32.45
C ALA A 53 28.18 5.89 32.82
N LEU A 54 29.45 5.43 32.78
CA LEU A 54 30.61 6.30 33.04
C LEU A 54 30.69 7.45 32.02
N LEU A 55 30.45 7.16 30.74
CA LEU A 55 30.43 8.17 29.67
C LEU A 55 29.31 9.19 29.86
N TYR A 56 28.13 8.75 30.30
CA TYR A 56 26.99 9.63 30.57
C TYR A 56 27.31 10.68 31.65
N TYR A 57 28.18 10.34 32.61
CA TYR A 57 28.57 11.25 33.69
C TYR A 57 29.80 12.13 33.39
N THR A 58 30.56 11.85 32.33
CA THR A 58 31.81 12.59 32.04
C THR A 58 31.55 13.91 31.30
N HIS A 59 30.77 13.92 30.22
CA HIS A 59 30.16 15.13 29.62
C HIS A 59 29.27 14.76 28.43
N TRP A 60 28.11 15.40 28.26
CA TRP A 60 27.17 15.09 27.18
C TRP A 60 27.78 15.25 25.77
N ALA A 61 28.65 16.26 25.59
CA ALA A 61 29.32 16.53 24.32
C ALA A 61 30.23 15.38 23.82
N VAL A 62 30.67 14.50 24.73
CA VAL A 62 31.46 13.31 24.38
C VAL A 62 30.56 12.07 24.31
N PHE A 63 29.61 11.96 25.24
CA PHE A 63 28.66 10.84 25.30
C PHE A 63 27.78 10.74 24.05
N THR A 64 27.15 11.84 23.62
CA THR A 64 26.18 11.82 22.52
C THR A 64 26.76 11.34 21.19
N PRO A 65 27.92 11.83 20.70
CA PRO A 65 28.49 11.33 19.44
C PRO A 65 28.97 9.87 19.54
N ILE A 66 29.48 9.43 20.70
CA ILE A 66 29.88 8.03 20.90
C ILE A 66 28.65 7.12 20.91
N CYS A 67 27.57 7.48 21.63
CA CYS A 67 26.34 6.71 21.62
C CYS A 67 25.68 6.67 20.24
N TRP A 68 25.71 7.78 19.50
CA TRP A 68 25.22 7.80 18.12
C TRP A 68 26.05 6.87 17.23
N PHE A 69 27.38 6.92 17.32
CA PHE A 69 28.26 6.01 16.57
C PHE A 69 28.05 4.53 16.95
N LEU A 70 28.01 4.20 18.24
CA LEU A 70 27.76 2.83 18.72
C LEU A 70 26.36 2.35 18.29
N TYR A 71 25.36 3.23 18.31
CA TYR A 71 24.02 2.90 17.84
C TYR A 71 24.00 2.66 16.33
N THR A 72 24.63 3.51 15.53
CA THR A 72 24.60 3.38 14.06
C THR A 72 25.41 2.19 13.57
N PHE A 73 26.57 1.91 14.17
CA PHE A 73 27.53 0.95 13.62
C PHE A 73 27.57 -0.40 14.34
N LEU A 74 27.29 -0.47 15.64
CA LEU A 74 27.41 -1.73 16.38
C LEU A 74 26.03 -2.28 16.76
N ILE A 75 25.19 -1.47 17.38
CA ILE A 75 23.89 -1.91 17.88
C ILE A 75 22.88 -1.95 16.74
N GLY A 76 22.88 -0.99 15.83
CA GLY A 76 21.92 -0.89 14.73
C GLY A 76 22.03 -2.05 13.76
N GLU A 77 23.24 -2.43 13.38
CA GLU A 77 23.45 -3.57 12.48
C GLU A 77 23.21 -4.92 13.17
N THR A 78 23.62 -5.05 14.44
CA THR A 78 23.45 -6.29 15.22
C THR A 78 22.01 -6.49 15.66
N PHE A 79 21.29 -5.46 16.09
CA PHE A 79 19.84 -5.54 16.33
C PHE A 79 19.09 -5.75 15.02
N ARG A 80 19.47 -5.12 13.91
CA ARG A 80 18.79 -5.38 12.64
C ARG A 80 19.00 -6.81 12.18
N LYS A 81 20.21 -7.37 12.33
CA LYS A 81 20.52 -8.78 12.02
C LYS A 81 19.90 -9.76 13.02
N TYR A 82 19.89 -9.44 14.32
CA TYR A 82 19.30 -10.27 15.36
C TYR A 82 17.77 -10.22 15.33
N PHE A 83 17.17 -9.08 15.03
CA PHE A 83 15.73 -8.95 14.81
C PHE A 83 15.36 -9.63 13.50
N LEU A 84 16.11 -9.46 12.41
CA LEU A 84 15.88 -10.22 11.18
C LEU A 84 16.05 -11.73 11.39
N SER A 85 17.07 -12.18 12.14
CA SER A 85 17.35 -13.60 12.43
C SER A 85 16.40 -14.20 13.44
N SER A 86 16.04 -13.52 14.53
CA SER A 86 15.08 -14.03 15.51
C SER A 86 13.66 -14.00 14.94
N VAL A 87 13.32 -12.98 14.14
CA VAL A 87 12.05 -12.94 13.41
C VAL A 87 12.05 -14.00 12.33
N THR A 88 13.14 -14.26 11.59
CA THR A 88 13.13 -15.34 10.59
C THR A 88 13.14 -16.73 11.22
N ASP A 89 13.95 -17.01 12.24
CA ASP A 89 14.07 -18.34 12.84
C ASP A 89 12.87 -18.71 13.72
N GLU A 90 12.26 -17.77 14.47
CA GLU A 90 10.98 -18.03 15.14
C GLU A 90 9.82 -18.12 14.15
N ILE A 91 9.84 -17.35 13.04
CA ILE A 91 8.85 -17.51 11.96
C ILE A 91 9.01 -18.87 11.30
N PHE A 92 10.22 -19.34 10.95
CA PHE A 92 10.40 -20.64 10.29
C PHE A 92 10.04 -21.80 11.22
N TYR A 93 10.39 -21.73 12.51
CA TYR A 93 10.01 -22.78 13.48
C TYR A 93 8.49 -22.79 13.78
N TYR A 94 7.82 -21.63 13.80
CA TYR A 94 6.34 -21.58 13.90
C TYR A 94 5.62 -21.95 12.59
N VAL A 95 6.22 -21.66 11.43
CA VAL A 95 5.69 -21.97 10.09
C VAL A 95 5.79 -23.47 9.77
N GLU A 96 6.79 -24.17 10.30
CA GLU A 96 6.98 -25.60 10.05
C GLU A 96 6.10 -26.49 10.96
N GLN A 97 5.78 -26.04 12.19
CA GLN A 97 4.90 -26.78 13.12
C GLN A 97 3.40 -26.48 12.95
N LYS A 98 3.03 -25.32 12.38
CA LYS A 98 1.66 -24.93 12.05
C LYS A 98 1.54 -24.55 10.58
N GLY A 99 1.78 -25.51 9.70
CA GLY A 99 1.48 -25.33 8.29
C GLY A 99 0.09 -24.73 8.09
N MET A 100 0.01 -23.76 7.17
CA MET A 100 -1.22 -23.23 6.58
C MET A 100 -2.23 -22.65 7.56
N GLU A 101 -2.30 -21.32 7.66
CA GLU A 101 -3.54 -20.53 7.54
C GLU A 101 -3.31 -19.10 8.05
N MET A 102 -3.54 -18.13 7.14
CA MET A 102 -4.42 -16.99 7.42
C MET A 102 -3.83 -15.59 7.67
N ASN A 103 -2.52 -15.33 7.71
CA ASN A 103 -2.09 -13.92 7.99
C ASN A 103 -0.95 -13.32 7.15
N ILE A 104 -0.28 -14.06 6.28
CA ILE A 104 0.70 -13.45 5.36
C ILE A 104 0.02 -12.90 4.09
N GLN A 105 -1.19 -13.36 3.77
CA GLN A 105 -1.91 -13.01 2.53
C GLN A 105 -2.75 -11.73 2.58
N ILE A 106 -2.93 -11.14 3.77
CA ILE A 106 -3.52 -9.79 3.83
C ILE A 106 -2.50 -8.77 3.29
N HIS A 107 -1.20 -8.98 3.48
CA HIS A 107 -0.19 -7.98 3.11
C HIS A 107 0.10 -7.85 1.60
N ASP A 108 -0.17 -8.87 0.77
CA ASP A 108 0.07 -8.81 -0.68
C ASP A 108 -1.15 -8.32 -1.48
N ALA A 109 -2.38 -8.63 -1.05
CA ALA A 109 -3.58 -7.96 -1.57
C ALA A 109 -3.62 -6.49 -1.11
N GLU A 110 -3.15 -6.23 0.11
CA GLU A 110 -2.86 -4.89 0.60
C GLU A 110 -1.71 -4.25 -0.19
N SER A 111 -0.72 -4.98 -0.71
CA SER A 111 0.35 -4.43 -1.58
C SER A 111 -0.17 -3.95 -2.94
N GLN A 112 -0.99 -4.71 -3.66
CA GLN A 112 -1.59 -4.24 -4.92
C GLN A 112 -2.59 -3.10 -4.70
N THR A 113 -3.33 -3.16 -3.59
CA THR A 113 -4.25 -2.11 -3.15
C THR A 113 -3.50 -0.86 -2.68
N VAL A 114 -2.38 -1.02 -1.98
CA VAL A 114 -1.44 0.03 -1.53
C VAL A 114 -0.70 0.60 -2.73
N CYS A 115 -0.45 -0.17 -3.79
CA CYS A 115 0.07 0.33 -5.08
C CYS A 115 -0.99 1.19 -5.76
N MET A 116 -2.21 0.70 -5.95
CA MET A 116 -3.27 1.53 -6.56
C MET A 116 -3.62 2.75 -5.69
N LEU A 117 -3.57 2.61 -4.36
CA LEU A 117 -3.67 3.70 -3.41
C LEU A 117 -2.42 4.58 -3.43
N SER A 118 -1.20 4.07 -3.66
CA SER A 118 0.02 4.88 -3.79
C SER A 118 -0.02 5.64 -5.09
N ALA A 119 -0.50 5.08 -6.19
CA ALA A 119 -0.84 5.80 -7.41
C ALA A 119 -1.78 6.97 -7.11
N LEU A 120 -2.90 6.70 -6.45
CA LEU A 120 -3.90 7.70 -6.11
C LEU A 120 -3.39 8.71 -5.05
N GLN A 121 -2.51 8.28 -4.15
CA GLN A 121 -1.90 9.11 -3.09
C GLN A 121 -0.68 9.87 -3.57
N GLU A 122 0.07 9.38 -4.55
CA GLU A 122 1.19 9.99 -5.24
C GLU A 122 0.65 11.01 -6.23
N ILE A 123 -0.43 10.70 -6.96
CA ILE A 123 -1.26 11.71 -7.62
C ILE A 123 -1.68 12.81 -6.63
N ARG A 124 -2.05 12.48 -5.38
CA ARG A 124 -2.32 13.50 -4.33
C ARG A 124 -1.06 14.20 -3.78
N ALA A 125 0.08 13.52 -3.66
CA ALA A 125 1.30 14.03 -3.03
C ALA A 125 2.11 14.89 -4.00
N ASP A 126 2.22 14.45 -5.25
CA ASP A 126 2.78 15.23 -6.35
C ASP A 126 1.87 16.44 -6.66
N SER A 127 0.55 16.33 -6.42
CA SER A 127 -0.36 17.49 -6.38
C SER A 127 -0.08 18.49 -5.26
N ARG A 128 0.42 18.06 -4.08
CA ARG A 128 0.90 18.99 -3.03
C ARG A 128 2.21 19.66 -3.41
N ALA A 129 3.10 18.95 -4.13
CA ALA A 129 4.33 19.52 -4.66
C ALA A 129 4.06 20.50 -5.82
N LEU A 130 3.12 20.18 -6.72
CA LEU A 130 2.57 21.06 -7.74
C LEU A 130 1.87 22.29 -7.14
N LYS A 131 1.10 22.11 -6.08
CA LYS A 131 0.45 23.21 -5.35
C LYS A 131 1.49 24.13 -4.69
N LYS A 132 2.56 23.59 -4.09
CA LYS A 132 3.71 24.38 -3.61
C LYS A 132 4.46 25.10 -4.75
N LYS A 133 4.53 24.51 -5.95
CA LYS A 133 5.12 25.16 -7.14
C LYS A 133 4.20 26.27 -7.70
N GLN A 134 2.88 26.08 -7.68
CA GLN A 134 1.87 27.06 -8.11
C GLN A 134 1.71 28.22 -7.11
N GLU A 135 1.75 27.95 -5.81
CA GLU A 135 1.77 28.97 -4.75
C GLU A 135 3.03 29.85 -4.83
N LYS A 136 4.16 29.29 -5.27
CA LYS A 136 5.38 30.05 -5.58
C LYS A 136 5.31 30.86 -6.89
N ALA A 137 4.36 30.56 -7.78
CA ALA A 137 4.23 31.21 -9.10
C ALA A 137 3.27 32.42 -9.11
N GLY A 138 2.58 32.71 -8.00
CA GLY A 138 1.83 33.96 -7.82
C GLY A 138 0.48 34.03 -8.56
N SER A 139 -0.61 33.81 -7.80
CA SER A 139 -2.00 34.28 -7.99
C SER A 139 -2.74 33.89 -9.29
N VAL A 140 -3.89 33.19 -9.16
CA VAL A 140 -5.25 33.68 -9.49
C VAL A 140 -6.26 32.76 -8.79
N GLU A 141 -7.37 33.32 -8.29
CA GLU A 141 -8.53 32.62 -7.74
C GLU A 141 -9.01 31.47 -8.65
N GLY A 142 -8.94 30.26 -8.13
CA GLY A 142 -9.41 29.06 -8.76
C GLY A 142 -8.87 27.90 -7.95
N GLN A 143 -9.75 27.26 -7.17
CA GLN A 143 -9.43 26.05 -6.42
C GLN A 143 -8.99 24.98 -7.45
N ALA A 144 -7.70 24.92 -7.74
CA ALA A 144 -7.15 24.06 -8.78
C ALA A 144 -7.43 22.60 -8.39
N ASP A 145 -8.15 21.90 -9.26
CA ASP A 145 -8.59 20.53 -9.06
C ASP A 145 -7.40 19.61 -8.78
N LEU A 146 -7.47 18.93 -7.63
CA LEU A 146 -6.39 18.25 -6.93
C LEU A 146 -5.90 16.94 -7.59
N LEU A 147 -6.30 16.69 -8.83
CA LEU A 147 -6.17 15.42 -9.54
C LEU A 147 -5.65 15.73 -10.94
N GLY A 148 -4.43 15.25 -11.23
CA GLY A 148 -3.65 15.61 -12.42
C GLY A 148 -4.32 15.30 -13.78
N PRO A 149 -3.65 15.66 -14.90
CA PRO A 149 -4.19 15.54 -16.25
C PRO A 149 -4.57 14.10 -16.65
N MET A 150 -4.02 13.08 -15.99
CA MET A 150 -4.20 11.67 -16.34
C MET A 150 -5.61 11.14 -16.06
N LEU A 151 -6.35 11.72 -15.11
CA LEU A 151 -7.76 11.36 -14.88
C LEU A 151 -8.72 12.05 -15.86
N GLY A 152 -8.18 12.71 -16.87
CA GLY A 152 -8.97 13.42 -17.88
C GLY A 152 -9.42 14.81 -17.45
N PRO A 153 -10.26 15.44 -18.29
CA PRO A 153 -10.72 16.80 -18.09
C PRO A 153 -11.59 16.91 -16.85
N VAL A 154 -11.62 18.12 -16.27
CA VAL A 154 -12.55 18.46 -15.21
C VAL A 154 -13.97 18.53 -15.80
N ILE A 155 -14.90 17.79 -15.19
CA ILE A 155 -16.30 17.76 -15.62
C ILE A 155 -17.12 18.57 -14.62
N LYS A 156 -17.79 19.63 -15.10
CA LYS A 156 -18.55 20.54 -14.24
C LYS A 156 -19.69 19.84 -13.49
N ASP A 157 -20.32 18.88 -14.15
CA ASP A 157 -21.46 18.12 -13.61
C ASP A 157 -21.11 17.32 -12.36
N ASP A 158 -19.85 16.92 -12.18
CA ASP A 158 -19.42 16.14 -11.01
C ASP A 158 -19.54 16.93 -9.70
N LYS A 159 -19.64 18.27 -9.76
CA LYS A 159 -19.84 19.12 -8.58
C LYS A 159 -21.25 19.02 -8.00
N GLY A 160 -22.21 18.52 -8.77
CA GLY A 160 -23.61 18.40 -8.35
C GLY A 160 -23.83 17.29 -7.32
N PRO A 161 -25.02 17.23 -6.69
CA PRO A 161 -25.42 16.08 -5.90
C PRO A 161 -25.50 14.82 -6.78
N ALA A 162 -25.38 13.64 -6.15
CA ALA A 162 -25.60 12.38 -6.85
C ALA A 162 -27.00 12.37 -7.48
N PRO A 163 -27.15 11.86 -8.71
CA PRO A 163 -28.47 11.66 -9.29
C PRO A 163 -29.26 10.65 -8.43
N PRO A 164 -30.60 10.70 -8.45
CA PRO A 164 -31.42 9.68 -7.82
C PRO A 164 -31.12 8.31 -8.44
N ILE A 165 -31.24 7.26 -7.64
CA ILE A 165 -31.17 5.88 -8.13
C ILE A 165 -32.29 5.69 -9.16
N PRO A 166 -32.00 5.25 -10.40
CA PRO A 166 -33.05 5.00 -11.38
C PRO A 166 -34.07 3.98 -10.87
N ASP A 167 -35.34 4.15 -11.24
CA ASP A 167 -36.42 3.25 -10.79
C ASP A 167 -36.13 1.79 -11.19
N GLY A 168 -36.18 0.89 -10.21
CA GLY A 168 -35.90 -0.53 -10.40
C GLY A 168 -34.43 -0.87 -10.68
N PHE A 169 -33.50 0.08 -10.55
CA PHE A 169 -32.07 -0.19 -10.68
C PHE A 169 -31.52 -0.83 -9.40
N GLU A 170 -30.88 -1.98 -9.55
CA GLU A 170 -30.14 -2.66 -8.50
C GLU A 170 -28.64 -2.54 -8.77
N ILE A 171 -27.88 -2.22 -7.73
CA ILE A 171 -26.42 -2.19 -7.82
C ILE A 171 -25.95 -3.64 -8.03
N PRO A 172 -25.11 -3.93 -9.03
CA PRO A 172 -24.66 -5.30 -9.28
C PRO A 172 -23.99 -5.91 -8.05
N GLU A 173 -24.31 -7.17 -7.76
CA GLU A 173 -23.72 -7.90 -6.63
C GLU A 173 -22.21 -8.05 -6.78
N ASN A 174 -21.48 -8.04 -5.66
CA ASN A 174 -20.05 -8.28 -5.67
C ASN A 174 -19.72 -9.74 -6.05
N LEU A 175 -18.49 -9.98 -6.48
CA LEU A 175 -17.95 -11.34 -6.62
C LEU A 175 -17.70 -11.98 -5.25
N GLU A 176 -17.18 -13.21 -5.24
CA GLU A 176 -16.94 -14.03 -4.03
C GLU A 176 -16.23 -13.25 -2.90
N PHE A 177 -15.23 -12.43 -3.22
CA PHE A 177 -14.45 -11.69 -2.24
C PHE A 177 -14.39 -10.19 -2.57
N VAL A 178 -14.74 -9.33 -1.61
CA VAL A 178 -14.52 -7.88 -1.71
C VAL A 178 -13.12 -7.57 -1.18
N GLY A 179 -12.19 -7.25 -2.08
CA GLY A 179 -10.82 -6.91 -1.71
C GLY A 179 -10.61 -5.44 -1.39
N LEU A 180 -11.46 -4.55 -1.91
CA LEU A 180 -11.31 -3.11 -1.73
C LEU A 180 -12.64 -2.38 -1.69
N GLU A 181 -12.77 -1.45 -0.76
CA GLU A 181 -13.88 -0.50 -0.71
C GLU A 181 -13.34 0.88 -0.33
N LEU A 182 -13.46 1.86 -1.22
CA LEU A 182 -12.91 3.20 -1.05
C LEU A 182 -13.93 4.28 -1.36
N ASN A 183 -13.88 5.35 -0.58
CA ASN A 183 -14.49 6.63 -0.94
C ASN A 183 -13.42 7.50 -1.60
N LEU A 184 -13.58 7.76 -2.89
CA LEU A 184 -12.65 8.54 -3.68
C LEU A 184 -13.14 9.99 -3.78
N LEU A 185 -12.23 10.93 -3.57
CA LEU A 185 -12.49 12.37 -3.78
C LEU A 185 -12.24 12.75 -5.26
N VAL A 186 -12.87 12.01 -6.17
CA VAL A 186 -12.87 12.26 -7.61
C VAL A 186 -14.31 12.26 -8.12
N GLY A 187 -14.60 13.10 -9.10
CA GLY A 187 -15.89 13.10 -9.77
C GLY A 187 -16.19 11.77 -10.46
N PHE A 188 -17.44 11.33 -10.36
CA PHE A 188 -17.91 10.05 -10.91
C PHE A 188 -17.72 9.99 -12.42
N LYS A 189 -18.19 11.01 -13.16
CA LYS A 189 -18.08 11.04 -14.63
C LYS A 189 -16.61 11.13 -15.04
N ARG A 190 -15.77 11.79 -14.25
CA ARG A 190 -14.34 11.90 -14.51
C ARG A 190 -13.63 10.57 -14.35
N LEU A 191 -13.91 9.83 -13.28
CA LEU A 191 -13.38 8.47 -13.10
C LEU A 191 -13.92 7.51 -14.19
N ARG A 192 -15.20 7.64 -14.56
CA ARG A 192 -15.80 6.88 -15.67
C ARG A 192 -15.06 7.13 -16.99
N TRP A 193 -14.75 8.39 -17.31
CA TRP A 193 -13.95 8.74 -18.47
C TRP A 193 -12.55 8.12 -18.39
N ALA A 194 -11.87 8.28 -17.26
CA ALA A 194 -10.51 7.76 -17.07
C ALA A 194 -10.43 6.24 -17.24
N LEU A 195 -11.41 5.49 -16.72
CA LEU A 195 -11.39 4.03 -16.78
C LEU A 195 -11.90 3.45 -18.10
N LEU A 196 -12.86 4.11 -18.76
CA LEU A 196 -13.60 3.50 -19.86
C LEU A 196 -13.41 4.16 -21.22
N ASN A 197 -13.08 5.45 -21.27
CA ASN A 197 -13.04 6.17 -22.54
C ASN A 197 -11.84 5.72 -23.40
N SER A 198 -12.04 5.62 -24.71
CA SER A 198 -11.01 5.17 -25.66
C SER A 198 -9.83 6.13 -25.79
N GLU A 199 -10.03 7.42 -25.49
CA GLU A 199 -8.96 8.44 -25.50
C GLU A 199 -8.18 8.49 -24.18
N SER A 200 -8.65 7.80 -23.14
CA SER A 200 -7.96 7.77 -21.86
C SER A 200 -6.80 6.77 -21.89
N THR A 201 -5.60 7.25 -21.54
CA THR A 201 -4.43 6.39 -21.32
C THR A 201 -4.22 6.04 -19.84
N PHE A 202 -5.15 6.43 -18.95
CA PHE A 202 -4.99 6.26 -17.50
C PHE A 202 -4.70 4.81 -17.08
N MET A 203 -5.49 3.86 -17.56
CA MET A 203 -5.29 2.44 -17.21
C MET A 203 -3.95 1.91 -17.73
N GLN A 204 -3.56 2.28 -18.95
CA GLN A 204 -2.32 1.82 -19.54
C GLN A 204 -1.09 2.46 -18.89
N ASP A 205 -1.04 3.79 -18.85
CA ASP A 205 0.16 4.53 -18.47
C ASP A 205 0.34 4.60 -16.95
N VAL A 206 -0.75 4.76 -16.19
CA VAL A 206 -0.67 4.91 -14.73
C VAL A 206 -0.81 3.55 -14.07
N VAL A 207 -1.93 2.87 -14.27
CA VAL A 207 -2.22 1.65 -13.49
C VAL A 207 -1.32 0.50 -13.93
N TRP A 208 -1.37 0.12 -15.20
CA TRP A 208 -0.63 -1.06 -15.67
C TRP A 208 0.87 -0.81 -15.72
N LYS A 209 1.31 0.28 -16.34
CA LYS A 209 2.74 0.52 -16.56
C LYS A 209 3.48 1.02 -15.32
N VAL A 210 2.99 2.07 -14.66
CA VAL A 210 3.71 2.66 -13.51
C VAL A 210 3.50 1.85 -12.24
N GLU A 211 2.27 1.50 -11.90
CA GLU A 211 1.99 0.86 -10.60
C GLU A 211 2.19 -0.65 -10.62
N LEU A 212 1.71 -1.33 -11.66
CA LEU A 212 1.80 -2.79 -11.75
C LEU A 212 3.06 -3.27 -12.47
N ASN A 213 3.85 -2.35 -13.04
CA ASN A 213 5.06 -2.65 -13.83
C ASN A 213 4.80 -3.68 -14.94
N TYR A 214 3.65 -3.57 -15.61
CA TYR A 214 3.32 -4.37 -16.77
C TYR A 214 4.01 -3.82 -18.02
N ASP A 215 4.51 -4.74 -18.85
CA ASP A 215 5.18 -4.44 -20.10
C ASP A 215 4.35 -4.95 -21.31
N SER A 216 4.75 -4.58 -22.52
CA SER A 216 4.15 -5.05 -23.78
C SER A 216 2.62 -4.96 -23.79
N ILE A 217 2.10 -3.85 -23.28
CA ILE A 217 0.65 -3.63 -23.14
C ILE A 217 0.05 -3.38 -24.51
N GLU A 218 -0.90 -4.22 -24.89
CA GLU A 218 -1.75 -4.07 -26.06
C GLU A 218 -3.21 -3.97 -25.60
N THR A 219 -3.97 -3.07 -26.21
CA THR A 219 -5.34 -2.78 -25.79
C THR A 219 -6.17 -2.50 -27.03
N ASN A 220 -7.22 -3.29 -27.23
CA ASN A 220 -8.14 -3.13 -28.34
C ASN A 220 -9.22 -2.09 -28.03
N GLU A 221 -9.96 -1.69 -29.07
CA GLU A 221 -11.16 -0.87 -28.92
C GLU A 221 -12.30 -1.67 -28.29
N TRP A 222 -13.28 -0.96 -27.71
CA TRP A 222 -14.55 -1.57 -27.35
C TRP A 222 -15.25 -2.10 -28.59
N ASN A 223 -15.78 -3.32 -28.52
CA ASN A 223 -16.50 -3.95 -29.62
C ASN A 223 -17.82 -3.24 -29.99
N ARG A 224 -18.31 -2.32 -29.13
CA ARG A 224 -19.52 -1.53 -29.31
C ARG A 224 -19.26 -0.11 -28.82
N HIS A 225 -19.75 0.89 -29.58
CA HIS A 225 -19.81 2.28 -29.14
C HIS A 225 -18.49 2.85 -28.56
N ASN A 226 -17.33 2.44 -29.08
CA ASN A 226 -15.99 2.78 -28.55
C ASN A 226 -15.79 4.25 -28.20
N ASN A 227 -16.24 5.15 -29.07
CA ASN A 227 -16.07 6.60 -28.88
C ASN A 227 -17.13 7.24 -27.97
N ALA A 228 -18.22 6.52 -27.64
CA ALA A 228 -19.30 7.03 -26.79
C ALA A 228 -19.18 6.53 -25.34
N ILE A 229 -18.61 5.33 -25.14
CA ILE A 229 -18.35 4.78 -23.80
C ILE A 229 -17.40 5.71 -23.03
N GLY A 230 -17.74 6.00 -21.78
CA GLY A 230 -16.97 6.92 -20.94
C GLY A 230 -17.06 8.39 -21.35
N SER A 231 -17.80 8.73 -22.42
CA SER A 231 -17.93 10.13 -22.86
C SER A 231 -18.57 11.00 -21.76
N THR A 232 -18.05 12.21 -21.64
CA THR A 232 -18.54 13.23 -20.71
C THR A 232 -19.53 14.18 -21.39
N THR A 233 -19.64 14.11 -22.72
CA THR A 233 -20.55 14.92 -23.51
C THR A 233 -21.87 14.19 -23.74
N LYS A 234 -22.85 14.91 -24.28
CA LYS A 234 -24.14 14.32 -24.66
C LYS A 234 -23.90 13.15 -25.60
N LEU A 235 -24.54 12.01 -25.32
CA LEU A 235 -24.47 10.83 -26.18
C LEU A 235 -24.93 11.18 -27.60
N PRO A 236 -24.36 10.54 -28.64
CA PRO A 236 -24.83 10.69 -30.02
C PRO A 236 -26.32 10.36 -30.14
N ASP A 237 -27.02 11.01 -31.08
CA ASP A 237 -28.45 10.78 -31.28
C ASP A 237 -28.71 9.29 -31.58
N GLY A 238 -29.65 8.70 -30.84
CA GLY A 238 -30.03 7.29 -30.98
C GLY A 238 -29.21 6.29 -30.14
N VAL A 239 -28.11 6.70 -29.51
CA VAL A 239 -27.33 5.87 -28.59
C VAL A 239 -27.85 6.05 -27.16
N LYS A 240 -28.16 4.95 -26.47
CA LYS A 240 -28.61 4.94 -25.08
C LYS A 240 -27.56 4.26 -24.20
N GLU A 241 -27.54 4.62 -22.92
CA GLU A 241 -26.61 4.03 -21.94
C GLU A 241 -26.74 2.50 -21.83
N VAL A 242 -27.96 1.98 -21.97
CA VAL A 242 -28.25 0.53 -21.97
C VAL A 242 -27.57 -0.22 -23.12
N ASP A 243 -27.24 0.46 -24.22
CA ASP A 243 -26.58 -0.14 -25.39
C ASP A 243 -25.09 -0.45 -25.08
N PHE A 244 -24.54 0.11 -24.01
CA PHE A 244 -23.17 -0.16 -23.56
C PHE A 244 -23.04 -1.44 -22.75
N ILE A 245 -24.14 -1.98 -22.22
CA ILE A 245 -24.12 -3.20 -21.41
C ILE A 245 -23.74 -4.39 -22.32
N GLY A 246 -22.75 -5.16 -21.85
CA GLY A 246 -22.14 -6.26 -22.59
C GLY A 246 -21.15 -5.80 -23.66
N ALA A 247 -20.76 -4.52 -23.70
CA ALA A 247 -19.60 -4.11 -24.49
C ALA A 247 -18.33 -4.76 -23.93
N GLU A 248 -17.46 -5.23 -24.82
CA GLU A 248 -16.24 -5.97 -24.50
C GLU A 248 -14.99 -5.23 -25.00
N LYS A 249 -13.92 -5.29 -24.23
CA LYS A 249 -12.59 -4.77 -24.61
C LYS A 249 -11.53 -5.79 -24.24
N ASN A 250 -10.71 -6.17 -25.22
CA ASN A 250 -9.63 -7.14 -25.01
C ASN A 250 -8.29 -6.44 -24.85
N SER A 251 -7.48 -6.89 -23.90
CA SER A 251 -6.14 -6.40 -23.64
C SER A 251 -5.18 -7.56 -23.40
N SER A 252 -3.91 -7.37 -23.69
CA SER A 252 -2.84 -8.29 -23.29
C SER A 252 -1.66 -7.51 -22.74
N TYR A 253 -1.00 -8.07 -21.73
CA TYR A 253 0.15 -7.45 -21.09
C TYR A 253 1.08 -8.50 -20.48
N LEU A 254 2.36 -8.20 -20.44
CA LEU A 254 3.38 -9.02 -19.80
C LEU A 254 3.43 -8.65 -18.31
N MET A 255 3.02 -9.59 -17.46
CA MET A 255 3.15 -9.45 -16.01
C MET A 255 4.62 -9.65 -15.61
N PRO A 256 5.14 -8.87 -14.64
CA PRO A 256 6.50 -9.04 -14.15
C PRO A 256 6.65 -10.40 -13.45
N LYS A 257 7.89 -10.88 -13.40
CA LYS A 257 8.23 -12.09 -12.63
C LYS A 257 7.88 -11.87 -11.15
N SER A 258 7.21 -12.85 -10.55
CA SER A 258 6.97 -12.92 -9.10
C SER A 258 7.88 -13.96 -8.44
N ALA A 259 7.75 -14.14 -7.12
CA ALA A 259 8.48 -15.17 -6.39
C ALA A 259 8.11 -16.60 -6.85
N PHE A 260 6.88 -16.79 -7.34
CA PHE A 260 6.31 -18.11 -7.63
C PHE A 260 6.15 -18.37 -9.13
N VAL A 261 6.08 -17.32 -9.95
CA VAL A 261 5.75 -17.42 -11.37
C VAL A 261 6.75 -16.58 -12.17
N ALA A 262 7.27 -17.16 -13.26
CA ALA A 262 8.07 -16.40 -14.22
C ALA A 262 7.23 -15.28 -14.86
N ALA A 263 7.87 -14.30 -15.50
CA ALA A 263 7.14 -13.31 -16.27
C ALA A 263 6.28 -14.02 -17.33
N ASN A 264 5.01 -13.66 -17.43
CA ASN A 264 4.03 -14.34 -18.28
C ASN A 264 3.03 -13.35 -18.86
N THR A 265 2.49 -13.68 -20.02
CA THR A 265 1.45 -12.86 -20.64
C THR A 265 0.11 -13.17 -19.99
N ALA A 266 -0.64 -12.12 -19.69
CA ALA A 266 -2.05 -12.21 -19.33
C ALA A 266 -2.91 -11.69 -20.48
N HIS A 267 -4.04 -12.34 -20.71
CA HIS A 267 -5.07 -11.92 -21.64
C HIS A 267 -6.32 -11.54 -20.85
N GLU A 268 -6.69 -10.27 -20.91
CA GLU A 268 -7.82 -9.71 -20.18
C GLU A 268 -8.96 -9.36 -21.14
N THR A 269 -10.19 -9.75 -20.79
CA THR A 269 -11.42 -9.25 -21.42
C THR A 269 -12.21 -8.46 -20.39
N ALA A 270 -12.44 -7.18 -20.66
CA ALA A 270 -13.27 -6.30 -19.87
C ALA A 270 -14.71 -6.25 -20.40
N PHE A 271 -15.70 -6.26 -19.52
CA PHE A 271 -17.13 -6.26 -19.80
C PHE A 271 -17.82 -5.13 -19.03
N ILE A 272 -18.66 -4.34 -19.70
CA ILE A 272 -19.55 -3.40 -19.01
C ILE A 272 -20.81 -4.16 -18.57
N GLU A 273 -21.01 -4.31 -17.27
CA GLU A 273 -22.15 -5.06 -16.73
C GLU A 273 -23.32 -4.15 -16.34
N SER A 274 -23.02 -2.93 -15.87
CA SER A 274 -24.01 -1.88 -15.65
C SER A 274 -23.42 -0.52 -16.03
N TYR A 275 -24.28 0.38 -16.52
CA TYR A 275 -23.85 1.70 -16.95
C TYR A 275 -25.00 2.70 -16.86
N ASN A 276 -24.88 3.68 -15.97
CA ASN A 276 -25.69 4.89 -15.94
C ASN A 276 -24.95 6.01 -15.18
N ASP A 277 -25.63 7.14 -14.93
CA ASP A 277 -25.06 8.29 -14.20
C ASP A 277 -25.00 8.12 -12.66
N TYR A 278 -25.62 7.07 -12.11
CA TYR A 278 -25.54 6.70 -10.69
C TYR A 278 -24.48 5.64 -10.40
N CYS A 279 -24.33 4.65 -11.28
CA CYS A 279 -23.44 3.51 -11.08
C CYS A 279 -22.94 2.97 -12.43
N PHE A 280 -21.68 2.55 -12.48
CA PHE A 280 -21.21 1.65 -13.53
C PHE A 280 -20.42 0.49 -12.94
N SER A 281 -20.48 -0.65 -13.63
CA SER A 281 -19.80 -1.87 -13.24
C SER A 281 -18.95 -2.37 -14.39
N LEU A 282 -17.65 -2.56 -14.13
CA LEU A 282 -16.68 -3.13 -15.06
C LEU A 282 -16.23 -4.48 -14.52
N LYS A 283 -16.51 -5.56 -15.26
CA LYS A 283 -16.10 -6.92 -14.92
C LYS A 283 -14.96 -7.33 -15.85
N LEU A 284 -13.84 -7.78 -15.31
CA LEU A 284 -12.63 -8.17 -16.01
C LEU A 284 -12.41 -9.66 -15.86
N ARG A 285 -12.13 -10.36 -16.96
CA ARG A 285 -11.72 -11.77 -16.98
C ARG A 285 -10.28 -11.85 -17.45
N ALA A 286 -9.38 -12.35 -16.61
CA ALA A 286 -7.98 -12.57 -16.94
C ALA A 286 -7.68 -14.06 -17.11
N LEU A 287 -6.94 -14.38 -18.16
CA LEU A 287 -6.43 -15.72 -18.50
C LEU A 287 -4.90 -15.67 -18.59
N THR A 288 -4.23 -16.64 -17.99
CA THR A 288 -2.76 -16.75 -17.97
C THR A 288 -2.31 -18.17 -18.36
N PRO A 289 -2.57 -18.62 -19.60
CA PRO A 289 -2.41 -20.03 -19.96
C PRO A 289 -0.98 -20.58 -19.81
N ASP A 290 0.02 -19.69 -19.82
CA ASP A 290 1.44 -20.04 -19.75
C ASP A 290 1.95 -20.33 -18.34
N VAL A 291 1.18 -19.99 -17.30
CA VAL A 291 1.58 -20.27 -15.91
C VAL A 291 1.14 -21.67 -15.49
N PRO A 292 1.82 -22.32 -14.52
CA PRO A 292 1.39 -23.60 -13.99
C PRO A 292 -0.09 -23.54 -13.56
N TYR A 293 -0.90 -24.43 -14.12
CA TYR A 293 -2.36 -24.51 -13.91
C TYR A 293 -3.17 -23.30 -14.39
N GLY A 294 -2.57 -22.34 -15.09
CA GLY A 294 -3.25 -21.13 -15.57
C GLY A 294 -4.37 -21.39 -16.58
N SER A 295 -4.36 -22.55 -17.25
CA SER A 295 -5.45 -23.02 -18.13
C SER A 295 -6.61 -23.69 -17.39
N THR A 296 -6.50 -23.88 -16.07
CA THR A 296 -7.51 -24.59 -15.25
C THR A 296 -8.48 -23.63 -14.55
N PHE A 297 -8.21 -22.34 -14.57
CA PHE A 297 -9.03 -21.33 -13.91
C PHE A 297 -9.08 -20.02 -14.70
N GLU A 298 -10.09 -19.22 -14.39
CA GLU A 298 -10.23 -17.84 -14.86
C GLU A 298 -10.24 -16.92 -13.64
N ALA A 299 -9.42 -15.87 -13.67
CA ALA A 299 -9.44 -14.85 -12.63
C ALA A 299 -10.42 -13.75 -13.02
N TRP A 300 -11.44 -13.52 -12.20
CA TRP A 300 -12.42 -12.47 -12.39
C TRP A 300 -12.18 -11.33 -11.40
N THR A 301 -12.17 -10.11 -11.89
CA THR A 301 -12.15 -8.87 -11.10
C THR A 301 -13.37 -8.04 -11.45
N LYS A 302 -13.96 -7.33 -10.50
CA LYS A 302 -15.13 -6.49 -10.73
C LYS A 302 -14.98 -5.17 -9.99
N TYR A 303 -15.05 -4.07 -10.75
CA TYR A 303 -15.14 -2.72 -10.21
C TYR A 303 -16.57 -2.24 -10.26
N VAL A 304 -17.14 -1.93 -9.10
CA VAL A 304 -18.42 -1.23 -8.97
C VAL A 304 -18.14 0.19 -8.51
N VAL A 305 -18.46 1.16 -9.34
CA VAL A 305 -18.30 2.58 -9.03
C VAL A 305 -19.67 3.21 -8.85
N ILE A 306 -19.89 3.83 -7.69
CA ILE A 306 -21.16 4.46 -7.30
C ILE A 306 -20.94 5.96 -7.13
N ASN A 307 -21.79 6.75 -7.77
CA ASN A 307 -21.77 8.20 -7.68
C ASN A 307 -22.28 8.65 -6.30
N THR A 308 -21.44 9.34 -5.53
CA THR A 308 -21.80 9.93 -4.23
C THR A 308 -22.00 11.45 -4.31
N GLY A 309 -21.87 12.03 -5.50
CA GLY A 309 -21.99 13.46 -5.78
C GLY A 309 -20.82 14.27 -5.25
N ASN A 310 -20.87 15.59 -5.43
CA ASN A 310 -19.93 16.55 -4.84
C ASN A 310 -18.45 16.22 -5.10
N ASN A 311 -18.11 15.88 -6.35
CA ASN A 311 -16.80 15.39 -6.77
C ASN A 311 -16.31 14.16 -5.99
N SER A 312 -17.21 13.25 -5.67
CA SER A 312 -16.86 12.01 -5.00
C SER A 312 -17.59 10.82 -5.61
N CYS A 313 -16.96 9.65 -5.49
CA CYS A 313 -17.55 8.37 -5.80
C CYS A 313 -17.04 7.31 -4.84
N LYS A 314 -17.78 6.21 -4.75
CA LYS A 314 -17.37 5.00 -4.03
C LYS A 314 -16.91 3.97 -5.05
N LEU A 315 -15.72 3.41 -4.87
CA LEU A 315 -15.20 2.29 -5.67
C LEU A 315 -15.17 1.04 -4.80
N ILE A 316 -15.78 -0.03 -5.29
CA ILE A 316 -15.72 -1.37 -4.70
C ILE A 316 -15.03 -2.28 -5.71
N CYS A 317 -13.95 -2.95 -5.30
CA CYS A 317 -13.31 -4.01 -6.07
C CYS A 317 -13.58 -5.35 -5.42
N SER A 318 -14.12 -6.28 -6.19
CA SER A 318 -14.27 -7.68 -5.80
C SER A 318 -13.58 -8.60 -6.80
N VAL A 319 -13.21 -9.79 -6.35
CA VAL A 319 -12.49 -10.81 -7.12
C VAL A 319 -13.07 -12.20 -6.88
N GLU A 320 -12.90 -13.08 -7.86
CA GLU A 320 -13.28 -14.49 -7.78
C GLU A 320 -12.39 -15.31 -8.73
N ALA A 321 -12.02 -16.52 -8.32
CA ALA A 321 -11.40 -17.50 -9.22
C ALA A 321 -12.44 -18.56 -9.59
N VAL A 322 -12.75 -18.66 -10.88
CA VAL A 322 -13.69 -19.64 -11.43
C VAL A 322 -12.90 -20.81 -12.01
N PHE A 323 -13.35 -22.04 -11.73
CA PHE A 323 -12.74 -23.26 -12.27
C PHE A 323 -13.73 -23.95 -13.22
N PRO A 324 -13.69 -23.67 -14.53
CA PRO A 324 -14.70 -24.16 -15.48
C PRO A 324 -14.83 -25.69 -15.52
N ASN A 325 -13.72 -26.39 -15.27
CA ASN A 325 -13.64 -27.86 -15.27
C ASN A 325 -13.63 -28.46 -13.86
N GLY A 326 -14.05 -27.69 -12.85
CA GLY A 326 -13.95 -28.05 -11.45
C GLY A 326 -12.60 -27.69 -10.81
N PRO A 327 -12.57 -27.53 -9.48
CA PRO A 327 -11.39 -27.05 -8.78
C PRO A 327 -10.25 -28.08 -8.83
N PRO A 328 -9.01 -27.69 -9.23
CA PRO A 328 -7.85 -28.56 -9.13
C PRO A 328 -7.46 -28.80 -7.67
N MET A 329 -6.58 -29.78 -7.43
CA MET A 329 -6.03 -30.07 -6.09
C MET A 329 -5.38 -28.84 -5.43
N ILE A 330 -4.86 -27.92 -6.23
CA ILE A 330 -4.20 -26.70 -5.77
C ILE A 330 -5.13 -25.46 -5.75
N SER A 331 -6.44 -25.64 -5.94
CA SER A 331 -7.42 -24.53 -6.01
C SER A 331 -7.34 -23.59 -4.81
N ARG A 332 -7.09 -24.13 -3.61
CA ARG A 332 -6.89 -23.34 -2.40
C ARG A 332 -5.70 -22.39 -2.52
N GLN A 333 -4.59 -22.84 -3.10
CA GLN A 333 -3.37 -22.05 -3.29
C GLN A 333 -3.54 -21.03 -4.44
N ILE A 334 -4.34 -21.36 -5.45
CA ILE A 334 -4.67 -20.42 -6.55
C ILE A 334 -5.51 -19.25 -6.02
N LYS A 335 -6.44 -19.50 -5.10
CA LYS A 335 -7.32 -18.46 -4.52
C LYS A 335 -6.62 -17.57 -3.48
N SER A 336 -5.50 -18.01 -2.92
CA SER A 336 -4.91 -17.45 -1.69
C SER A 336 -3.78 -16.48 -1.98
#